data_AF-A0A3D2CTF6-F1
#
_entry.id   AF-A0A3D2CTF6-F1
#
_cell.length_a   1.000
_cell.length_b   1.000
_cell.length_c   1.000
_cell.angle_alpha   90.00
_cell.angle_beta   90.00
_cell.angle_gamma   90.00
#
_symmetry.space_group_name_H-M   'P 1'
#
loop_
_entity.id
_entity.type
_entity.pdbx_description
1 polymer ?
#
loop_
_entity_poly.entity_id
_entity_poly.type
_entity_poly.pdbx_seq_one_letter_code
_entity_poly.pdbx_strand_id
1 'polypeptide(L)'
;MKVLAHFLIKERHNGKDFKVSLELITDRDYIEDNNIIDTLKKVKTIALIGASSKPERDSYKVMAFLMNEGYQVFPVNPLLEGTTILNREVYRCLKDIPLPIDMIDVFRQSKYLYDIVVEAKQANITHIWTQLGVTNVKSEVLALESGINIIVNRCPAIEIPRLNLALKTD
;
A
#
# COMPACT_ATOMS: atom_id res chain seq x y z
N MET A 1 -29.35 -12.93 -20.77
CA MET A 1 -29.59 -11.79 -21.69
C MET A 1 -29.22 -10.51 -20.93
N LYS A 2 -27.97 -10.05 -21.02
CA LYS A 2 -27.55 -8.78 -20.38
C LYS A 2 -28.07 -7.64 -21.25
N VAL A 3 -28.94 -6.79 -20.70
CA VAL A 3 -29.36 -5.55 -21.36
C VAL A 3 -28.17 -4.58 -21.25
N LEU A 4 -27.50 -4.33 -22.37
CA LEU A 4 -26.35 -3.43 -22.45
C LEU A 4 -26.86 -1.98 -22.54
N ALA A 5 -27.04 -1.32 -21.40
CA ALA A 5 -27.23 0.14 -21.37
C ALA A 5 -25.84 0.78 -21.42
N HIS A 6 -25.39 1.19 -22.61
CA HIS A 6 -24.09 1.84 -22.82
C HIS A 6 -24.15 3.28 -22.28
N PHE A 7 -23.85 3.48 -20.99
CA PHE A 7 -23.72 4.82 -20.40
C PHE A 7 -22.29 5.32 -20.63
N LEU A 8 -22.12 6.36 -21.46
CA LEU A 8 -20.84 6.98 -21.74
C LEU A 8 -20.62 8.12 -20.73
N ILE A 9 -19.58 8.02 -19.90
CA ILE A 9 -19.15 9.12 -19.03
C ILE A 9 -18.19 10.00 -19.84
N LYS A 10 -18.50 11.30 -19.93
CA LYS A 10 -17.59 12.30 -20.54
C LYS A 10 -16.71 12.90 -19.45
N GLU A 11 -15.44 12.52 -19.45
CA GLU A 11 -14.40 13.14 -18.60
C GLU A 11 -13.65 14.22 -19.40
N ARG A 12 -13.38 15.38 -18.78
CA ARG A 12 -12.57 16.46 -19.38
C ARG A 12 -11.19 16.50 -18.74
N HIS A 13 -10.17 16.10 -19.48
CA HIS A 13 -8.77 16.39 -19.15
C HIS A 13 -8.12 17.18 -20.29
N ASN A 14 -7.52 18.34 -19.99
CA ASN A 14 -6.83 19.22 -20.96
C ASN A 14 -7.66 19.60 -22.20
N GLY A 15 -8.95 19.90 -22.02
CA GLY A 15 -9.82 20.40 -23.10
C GLY A 15 -10.13 19.38 -24.21
N LYS A 16 -9.78 18.09 -24.01
CA LYS A 16 -10.17 16.99 -24.91
C LYS A 16 -11.25 16.15 -24.23
N ASP A 17 -12.35 15.94 -24.95
CA ASP A 17 -13.41 14.99 -24.56
C ASP A 17 -12.85 13.57 -24.71
N PHE A 18 -12.62 12.88 -23.60
CA PHE A 18 -12.36 11.44 -23.61
C PHE A 18 -13.66 10.69 -23.37
N LYS A 19 -14.01 9.76 -24.29
CA LYS A 19 -15.08 8.79 -24.08
C LYS A 19 -14.47 7.58 -23.39
N VAL A 20 -14.79 7.38 -22.12
CA VAL A 20 -14.47 6.14 -21.41
C VAL A 20 -15.77 5.37 -21.25
N SER A 21 -15.82 4.13 -21.73
CA SER A 21 -16.99 3.26 -21.55
C SER A 21 -17.06 2.78 -20.10
N LEU A 22 -18.27 2.70 -19.54
CA LEU A 22 -18.51 2.16 -18.19
C LEU A 22 -17.91 0.76 -18.01
N GLU A 23 -17.94 -0.09 -19.04
CA GLU A 23 -17.33 -1.43 -19.04
C GLU A 23 -15.82 -1.39 -18.76
N LEU A 24 -15.06 -0.56 -19.48
CA LEU A 24 -13.63 -0.32 -19.24
C LEU A 24 -13.33 0.24 -17.84
N ILE A 25 -14.25 1.00 -17.22
CA ILE A 25 -14.08 1.51 -15.86
C ILE A 25 -14.29 0.37 -14.85
N THR A 26 -15.38 -0.39 -14.98
CA THR A 26 -15.64 -1.56 -14.13
C THR A 26 -14.55 -2.62 -14.23
N ASP A 27 -13.96 -2.82 -15.41
CA ASP A 27 -12.86 -3.77 -15.60
C ASP A 27 -11.60 -3.31 -14.85
N ARG A 28 -11.32 -2.00 -14.82
CA ARG A 28 -10.17 -1.45 -14.07
C ARG A 28 -10.35 -1.58 -12.57
N ASP A 29 -11.52 -1.18 -12.06
CA ASP A 29 -11.83 -1.27 -10.63
C ASP A 29 -11.78 -2.73 -10.17
N TYR A 30 -12.31 -3.65 -10.99
CA TYR A 30 -12.25 -5.09 -10.72
C TYR A 30 -10.81 -5.63 -10.71
N ILE A 31 -9.96 -5.23 -11.66
CA ILE A 31 -8.55 -5.64 -11.70
C ILE A 31 -7.80 -5.12 -10.46
N GLU A 32 -8.05 -3.87 -10.08
CA GLU A 32 -7.43 -3.27 -8.90
C GLU A 32 -7.86 -3.96 -7.61
N ASP A 33 -9.16 -4.22 -7.44
CA ASP A 33 -9.70 -4.94 -6.29
C ASP A 33 -9.07 -6.33 -6.16
N ASN A 34 -8.95 -7.09 -7.27
CA ASN A 34 -8.29 -8.40 -7.24
C ASN A 34 -6.81 -8.29 -6.86
N ASN A 35 -6.08 -7.29 -7.38
CA ASN A 35 -4.68 -7.10 -7.02
C ASN A 35 -4.51 -6.77 -5.53
N ILE A 36 -5.42 -5.95 -4.98
CA ILE A 36 -5.46 -5.64 -3.54
C ILE A 36 -5.73 -6.90 -2.73
N ILE A 37 -6.76 -7.66 -3.10
CA ILE A 37 -7.14 -8.91 -2.43
C ILE A 37 -5.97 -9.90 -2.42
N ASP A 38 -5.34 -10.12 -3.57
CA ASP A 38 -4.24 -11.07 -3.73
C ASP A 38 -3.02 -10.65 -2.92
N THR A 39 -2.70 -9.35 -2.91
CA THR A 39 -1.60 -8.80 -2.10
C THR A 39 -1.85 -9.03 -0.62
N LEU A 40 -3.00 -8.58 -0.10
CA LEU A 40 -3.33 -8.67 1.32
C LEU A 40 -3.42 -10.12 1.82
N LYS A 41 -3.89 -11.06 0.99
CA LYS A 41 -3.91 -12.48 1.36
C LYS A 41 -2.54 -13.15 1.37
N LYS A 42 -1.59 -12.63 0.59
CA LYS A 42 -0.27 -13.24 0.38
C LYS A 42 0.77 -12.77 1.40
N VAL A 43 0.74 -11.49 1.76
CA VAL A 43 1.74 -10.87 2.65
C VAL A 43 1.47 -11.23 4.10
N LYS A 44 2.52 -11.44 4.90
CA LYS A 44 2.44 -11.71 6.34
C LYS A 44 3.27 -10.72 7.15
N THR A 45 4.42 -10.31 6.64
CA THR A 45 5.32 -9.34 7.28
C THR A 45 5.28 -7.98 6.56
N ILE A 46 5.06 -6.91 7.33
CA ILE A 46 4.91 -5.55 6.82
C ILE A 46 5.92 -4.62 7.49
N ALA A 47 6.77 -3.97 6.72
CA ALA A 47 7.58 -2.86 7.21
C ALA A 47 6.82 -1.54 7.03
N LEU A 48 6.48 -0.87 8.13
CA LEU A 48 5.70 0.37 8.11
C LEU A 48 6.63 1.59 8.22
N ILE A 49 6.89 2.24 7.07
CA ILE A 49 7.81 3.37 6.95
C ILE A 49 7.11 4.67 7.33
N GLY A 50 7.69 5.41 8.29
CA GLY A 50 7.08 6.61 8.83
C GLY A 50 6.14 6.33 10.02
N ALA A 51 6.39 5.24 10.74
CA ALA A 51 5.69 4.91 11.96
C ALA A 51 5.78 6.07 12.97
N SER A 52 4.68 6.35 13.66
CA SER A 52 4.61 7.38 14.70
C SER A 52 4.15 6.75 16.00
N SER A 53 4.71 7.19 17.13
CA SER A 53 4.25 6.80 18.47
C SER A 53 3.00 7.54 18.93
N LYS A 54 2.53 8.51 18.15
CA LYS A 54 1.40 9.39 18.47
C LYS A 54 0.06 8.74 18.06
N PRO A 55 -0.85 8.42 18.99
CA PRO A 55 -2.09 7.71 18.69
C PRO A 55 -3.03 8.40 17.70
N GLU A 56 -2.97 9.73 17.61
CA GLU A 56 -3.79 10.50 16.68
C GLU A 56 -3.34 10.39 15.23
N ARG A 57 -2.11 9.91 14.97
CA ARG A 57 -1.53 9.81 13.63
C ARG A 57 -2.01 8.55 12.92
N ASP A 58 -2.28 8.66 11.62
CA ASP A 58 -2.82 7.54 10.85
C ASP A 58 -1.87 6.35 10.78
N SER A 59 -0.55 6.59 10.75
CA SER A 59 0.44 5.51 10.80
C SER A 59 0.36 4.67 12.08
N TYR A 60 0.00 5.27 13.22
CA TYR A 60 -0.23 4.53 14.47
C TYR A 60 -1.52 3.68 14.38
N LYS A 61 -2.61 4.30 13.91
CA LYS A 61 -3.92 3.63 13.83
C LYS A 61 -3.92 2.47 12.84
N VAL A 62 -3.32 2.66 11.67
CA VAL A 62 -3.22 1.61 10.64
C VAL A 62 -2.27 0.49 11.09
N MET A 63 -1.17 0.82 11.77
CA MET A 63 -0.31 -0.19 12.38
C MET A 63 -1.09 -1.06 13.38
N ALA A 64 -1.85 -0.44 14.29
CA ALA A 64 -2.68 -1.17 15.26
C ALA A 64 -3.73 -2.04 14.56
N PHE A 65 -4.39 -1.51 13.52
CA PHE A 65 -5.35 -2.25 12.71
C PHE A 65 -4.71 -3.48 12.06
N LEU A 66 -3.61 -3.32 11.34
CA LEU A 66 -2.91 -4.42 10.68
C LEU A 66 -2.45 -5.50 11.69
N MET A 67 -1.97 -5.08 12.86
CA MET A 67 -1.62 -6.03 13.93
C MET A 67 -2.85 -6.80 14.45
N ASN A 68 -4.01 -6.14 14.57
CA ASN A 68 -5.27 -6.78 14.97
C ASN A 68 -5.78 -7.76 13.90
N GLU A 69 -5.55 -7.45 12.62
CA GLU A 69 -5.83 -8.36 11.49
C GLU A 69 -4.82 -9.52 11.38
N GLY A 70 -3.83 -9.61 12.28
CA GLY A 70 -2.89 -10.73 12.37
C GLY A 70 -1.59 -10.56 11.60
N TYR A 71 -1.33 -9.40 10.97
CA TYR A 71 -0.05 -9.15 10.30
C TYR A 71 1.08 -8.92 11.32
N GLN A 72 2.29 -9.34 10.95
CA GLN A 72 3.51 -8.99 11.68
C GLN A 72 4.04 -7.64 11.16
N VAL A 73 3.79 -6.57 11.92
CA VAL A 73 4.17 -5.21 11.52
C VAL A 73 5.44 -4.75 12.24
N PHE A 74 6.42 -4.29 11.45
CA PHE A 74 7.72 -3.78 11.90
C PHE A 74 7.75 -2.26 11.66
N PRO A 75 7.67 -1.43 12.72
CA PRO A 75 7.69 0.02 12.57
C PRO A 75 9.09 0.51 12.20
N VAL A 76 9.19 1.38 11.21
CA VAL A 76 10.45 1.98 10.76
C VAL A 76 10.37 3.50 10.87
N ASN A 77 11.22 4.07 11.72
CA ASN A 77 11.40 5.51 11.85
C ASN A 77 12.76 5.84 12.49
N PRO A 78 13.72 6.42 11.75
CA PRO A 78 15.03 6.77 12.29
C PRO A 78 15.02 7.68 13.52
N LEU A 79 13.96 8.50 13.69
CA LEU A 79 13.85 9.42 14.82
C LEU A 79 13.38 8.75 16.11
N LEU A 80 12.93 7.50 16.02
CA LEU A 80 12.36 6.73 17.13
C LEU A 80 13.10 5.39 17.31
N GLU A 81 14.27 5.23 16.70
CA GLU A 81 15.09 4.01 16.82
C GLU A 81 15.28 3.59 18.29
N GLY A 82 15.17 2.29 18.57
CA GLY A 82 15.35 1.73 19.92
C GLY A 82 14.19 2.01 20.89
N THR A 83 13.14 2.71 20.45
CA THR A 83 11.90 2.85 21.20
C THR A 83 10.90 1.74 20.83
N THR A 84 9.72 1.77 21.46
CA THR A 84 8.62 0.86 21.12
C THR A 84 7.36 1.61 20.71
N ILE A 85 6.63 1.06 19.74
CA ILE A 85 5.29 1.48 19.33
C ILE A 85 4.42 0.23 19.34
N LEU A 86 3.30 0.24 20.09
CA LEU A 86 2.38 -0.92 20.18
C LEU A 86 3.11 -2.23 20.55
N ASN A 87 4.07 -2.15 21.47
CA ASN A 87 4.94 -3.27 21.89
C ASN A 87 5.81 -3.86 20.76
N ARG A 88 6.04 -3.13 19.68
CA ARG A 88 7.00 -3.46 18.62
C ARG A 88 8.21 -2.54 18.72
N GLU A 89 9.40 -3.10 18.62
CA GLU A 89 10.65 -2.34 18.50
C GLU A 89 10.65 -1.53 17.20
N VAL A 90 11.11 -0.28 17.28
CA VAL A 90 11.22 0.62 16.13
C VAL A 90 12.63 0.54 15.53
N TYR A 91 12.67 0.18 14.25
CA TYR A 91 13.90 0.08 13.47
C TYR A 91 14.22 1.41 12.79
N ARG A 92 15.52 1.65 12.57
CA ARG A 92 15.99 2.85 11.88
C ARG A 92 15.76 2.76 10.37
N CYS A 93 16.03 1.61 9.76
CA CYS A 93 15.82 1.36 8.33
C CYS A 93 15.49 -0.12 8.04
N LEU A 94 15.15 -0.45 6.78
CA LEU A 94 14.66 -1.79 6.42
C LEU A 94 15.69 -2.88 6.69
N LYS A 95 16.96 -2.61 6.40
CA LYS A 95 18.06 -3.57 6.60
C LYS A 95 18.31 -3.97 8.05
N ASP A 96 17.77 -3.21 9.02
CA ASP A 96 17.97 -3.49 10.45
C ASP A 96 16.89 -4.48 10.96
N ILE A 97 15.86 -4.78 10.14
CA ILE A 97 14.81 -5.73 10.50
C ILE A 97 15.36 -7.16 10.37
N PRO A 98 15.29 -8.00 11.43
CA PRO A 98 15.92 -9.32 11.45
C PRO A 98 15.13 -10.41 10.70
N LEU A 99 13.98 -10.06 10.11
CA LEU A 99 13.08 -10.98 9.43
C LEU A 99 12.80 -10.53 8.00
N PRO A 100 12.56 -11.47 7.06
CA PRO A 100 12.13 -11.13 5.71
C PRO A 100 10.85 -10.28 5.72
N ILE A 101 10.80 -9.29 4.83
CA ILE A 101 9.66 -8.39 4.64
C ILE A 101 8.94 -8.71 3.33
N ASP A 102 7.64 -8.98 3.39
CA ASP A 102 6.83 -9.23 2.20
C ASP A 102 6.38 -7.92 1.52
N MET A 103 6.04 -6.92 2.35
CA MET A 103 5.46 -5.65 1.91
C MET A 103 6.01 -4.46 2.69
N ILE A 104 6.25 -3.34 2.00
CA ILE A 104 6.50 -2.03 2.62
C ILE A 104 5.21 -1.21 2.60
N ASP A 105 4.76 -0.71 3.75
CA ASP A 105 3.64 0.23 3.87
C ASP A 105 4.16 1.65 4.17
N VAL A 106 3.88 2.60 3.26
CA VAL A 106 4.57 3.90 3.22
C VAL A 106 3.65 5.04 3.67
N PHE A 107 3.92 5.58 4.86
CA PHE A 107 3.34 6.83 5.39
C PHE A 107 4.24 8.06 5.20
N ARG A 108 5.45 7.86 4.66
CA ARG A 108 6.43 8.93 4.44
C ARG A 108 6.06 9.77 3.21
N GLN A 109 6.44 11.05 3.22
CA GLN A 109 6.16 11.98 2.12
C GLN A 109 6.63 11.43 0.75
N SER A 110 5.83 11.68 -0.30
CA SER A 110 6.06 11.18 -1.66
C SER A 110 7.45 11.43 -2.24
N LYS A 111 8.12 12.51 -1.83
CA LYS A 111 9.48 12.83 -2.30
C LYS A 111 10.53 11.77 -1.93
N TYR A 112 10.25 10.94 -0.92
CA TYR A 112 11.12 9.84 -0.49
C TYR A 112 10.76 8.50 -1.13
N LEU A 113 9.65 8.41 -1.87
CA LEU A 113 9.15 7.13 -2.38
C LEU A 113 10.12 6.48 -3.38
N TYR A 114 10.86 7.29 -4.16
CA TYR A 114 11.84 6.77 -5.11
C TYR A 114 12.94 5.96 -4.42
N ASP A 115 13.53 6.52 -3.35
CA ASP A 115 14.58 5.84 -2.59
C ASP A 115 14.05 4.58 -1.90
N ILE A 116 12.79 4.61 -1.44
CA ILE A 116 12.12 3.43 -0.85
C ILE A 116 11.97 2.31 -1.89
N VAL A 117 11.60 2.62 -3.14
CA VAL A 117 11.52 1.61 -4.21
C VAL A 117 12.91 1.03 -4.53
N VAL A 118 13.96 1.87 -4.52
CA VAL A 118 15.34 1.40 -4.71
C VAL A 118 15.75 0.46 -3.58
N GLU A 119 15.46 0.81 -2.32
CA GLU A 119 15.77 -0.03 -1.16
C GLU A 119 14.99 -1.35 -1.20
N ALA A 120 13.71 -1.30 -1.57
CA ALA A 120 12.87 -2.49 -1.75
C ALA A 120 13.46 -3.47 -2.76
N LYS A 121 13.90 -2.95 -3.91
CA LYS A 121 14.57 -3.74 -4.96
C LYS A 121 15.84 -4.41 -4.43
N GLN A 122 16.67 -3.67 -3.71
CA GLN A 122 17.92 -4.20 -3.13
C GLN A 122 17.65 -5.29 -2.08
N ALA A 123 16.55 -5.15 -1.33
CA ALA A 123 16.12 -6.12 -0.32
C ALA A 123 15.27 -7.27 -0.88
N ASN A 124 15.06 -7.36 -2.20
CA ASN A 124 14.17 -8.32 -2.86
C ASN A 124 12.72 -8.31 -2.32
N ILE A 125 12.25 -7.15 -1.85
CA ILE A 125 10.87 -6.97 -1.42
C ILE A 125 9.99 -6.77 -2.64
N THR A 126 8.91 -7.55 -2.74
CA THR A 126 8.10 -7.66 -3.96
C THR A 126 6.80 -6.86 -3.93
N HIS A 127 6.42 -6.29 -2.78
CA HIS A 127 5.19 -5.49 -2.64
C HIS A 127 5.48 -4.14 -1.97
N ILE A 128 4.89 -3.08 -2.51
CA ILE A 128 4.87 -1.74 -1.90
C ILE A 128 3.43 -1.27 -1.85
N TRP A 129 3.04 -0.74 -0.71
CA TRP A 129 1.75 -0.12 -0.47
C TRP A 129 1.99 1.34 -0.11
N THR A 130 1.41 2.27 -0.87
CA THR A 130 1.50 3.70 -0.56
C THR A 130 0.18 4.19 0.02
N GLN A 131 0.27 4.85 1.17
CA GLN A 131 -0.89 5.38 1.88
C GLN A 131 -1.52 6.55 1.13
N LEU A 132 -2.70 6.94 1.59
CA LEU A 132 -3.45 8.05 1.00
C LEU A 132 -2.59 9.32 0.91
N GLY A 133 -2.55 9.93 -0.29
CA GLY A 133 -1.76 11.11 -0.61
C GLY A 133 -0.26 10.84 -0.89
N VAL A 134 0.22 9.60 -0.76
CA VAL A 134 1.61 9.22 -1.07
C VAL A 134 1.69 8.68 -2.49
N THR A 135 1.96 9.55 -3.47
CA THR A 135 2.02 9.22 -4.90
C THR A 135 3.25 9.85 -5.56
N ASN A 136 3.88 9.12 -6.50
CA ASN A 136 4.99 9.63 -7.29
C ASN A 136 5.15 8.78 -8.56
N VAL A 137 4.77 9.38 -9.71
CA VAL A 137 4.80 8.68 -11.01
C VAL A 137 6.16 8.07 -11.34
N LYS A 138 7.28 8.74 -11.01
CA LYS A 138 8.62 8.20 -11.28
C LYS A 138 8.91 6.97 -10.43
N SER A 139 8.51 6.98 -9.16
CA SER A 139 8.65 5.83 -8.26
C SER A 139 7.77 4.67 -8.69
N GLU A 140 6.54 4.96 -9.12
CA GLU A 140 5.58 3.95 -9.60
C GLU A 140 6.12 3.24 -10.84
N VAL A 141 6.65 3.99 -11.81
CA VAL A 141 7.32 3.41 -13.00
C VAL A 141 8.51 2.54 -12.60
N LEU A 142 9.37 3.04 -11.71
CA LEU A 142 10.54 2.28 -11.25
C LEU A 142 10.13 0.96 -10.56
N ALA A 143 9.05 0.97 -9.78
CA ALA A 143 8.56 -0.22 -9.09
C ALA A 143 8.12 -1.28 -10.11
N LEU A 144 7.31 -0.88 -11.10
CA LEU A 144 6.86 -1.76 -12.18
C LEU A 144 8.02 -2.33 -12.99
N GLU A 145 8.97 -1.49 -13.41
CA GLU A 145 10.19 -1.92 -14.13
C GLU A 145 11.07 -2.86 -13.30
N SER A 146 10.98 -2.79 -11.97
CA SER A 146 11.72 -3.65 -11.05
C SER A 146 10.93 -4.90 -10.65
N GLY A 147 9.76 -5.14 -11.23
CA GLY A 147 8.91 -6.30 -10.93
C GLY A 147 8.27 -6.24 -9.54
N ILE A 148 8.18 -5.05 -8.94
CA ILE A 148 7.56 -4.83 -7.63
C ILE A 148 6.08 -4.51 -7.88
N ASN A 149 5.18 -5.25 -7.22
CA ASN A 149 3.77 -4.93 -7.20
C ASN A 149 3.54 -3.70 -6.31
N ILE A 150 3.08 -2.59 -6.89
CA ILE A 150 2.83 -1.35 -6.16
C ILE A 150 1.33 -1.04 -6.13
N ILE A 151 0.78 -0.94 -4.92
CA ILE A 151 -0.59 -0.46 -4.67
C ILE A 151 -0.48 1.00 -4.24
N VAL A 152 -1.12 1.90 -4.99
CA VAL A 152 -0.89 3.34 -4.89
C VAL A 152 -2.11 4.05 -4.31
N ASN A 153 -1.91 4.91 -3.31
CA ASN A 153 -2.94 5.77 -2.75
C ASN A 153 -4.15 4.98 -2.24
N ARG A 154 -3.89 3.96 -1.41
CA ARG A 154 -4.89 3.12 -0.75
C ARG A 154 -4.56 2.98 0.73
N CYS A 155 -5.52 2.58 1.55
CA CYS A 155 -5.28 2.31 2.97
C CYS A 155 -5.80 0.92 3.32
N PRO A 156 -4.98 -0.01 3.83
CA PRO A 156 -5.44 -1.38 4.11
C PRO A 156 -6.55 -1.41 5.17
N ALA A 157 -6.57 -0.46 6.10
CA ALA A 157 -7.66 -0.31 7.08
C ALA A 157 -9.00 0.16 6.47
N ILE A 158 -8.98 0.67 5.24
CA ILE A 158 -10.18 0.98 4.45
C ILE A 158 -10.50 -0.19 3.51
N GLU A 159 -9.49 -0.73 2.82
CA GLU A 159 -9.65 -1.77 1.81
C GLU A 159 -10.13 -3.10 2.39
N ILE A 160 -9.59 -3.54 3.53
CA ILE A 160 -9.94 -4.83 4.15
C ILE A 160 -11.45 -4.90 4.48
N PRO A 161 -12.03 -3.92 5.20
CA PRO A 161 -13.48 -3.89 5.42
C PRO A 161 -14.29 -3.69 4.13
N ARG A 162 -13.86 -2.80 3.23
CA ARG A 162 -14.56 -2.52 1.96
C ARG A 162 -14.71 -3.78 1.11
N LEU A 163 -13.67 -4.61 1.06
CA LEU A 163 -13.58 -5.83 0.27
C LEU A 163 -14.08 -7.07 1.03
N ASN A 164 -14.55 -6.91 2.28
CA ASN A 164 -15.02 -7.98 3.14
C ASN A 164 -14.01 -9.14 3.23
N LEU A 165 -12.74 -8.81 3.42
CA LEU A 165 -11.65 -9.79 3.44
C LEU A 165 -11.61 -10.53 4.78
N ALA A 166 -11.87 -11.84 4.74
CA ALA A 166 -11.57 -12.74 5.84
C ALA A 166 -10.08 -13.13 5.77
N LEU A 167 -9.24 -12.41 6.49
CA LEU A 167 -7.82 -12.73 6.62
C LEU A 167 -7.68 -13.90 7.60
N LYS A 168 -6.89 -14.91 7.22
CA LYS A 168 -6.66 -16.06 8.09
C LYS A 168 -5.66 -15.66 9.17
N THR A 169 -6.11 -15.66 10.42
CA THR A 169 -5.21 -15.78 11.57
C THR A 169 -4.84 -17.26 11.69
N ASP A 170 -3.66 -17.63 11.19
CA ASP A 170 -3.07 -18.95 11.44
C ASP A 170 -2.75 -19.13 12.93
#